data_AF-A0A094QPJ5-F1
#
_entry.id   AF-A0A094QPJ5-F1
#
_cell.length_a   1.000
_cell.length_b   1.000
_cell.length_c   1.000
_cell.angle_alpha   90.00
_cell.angle_beta   90.00
_cell.angle_gamma   90.00
#
_symmetry.space_group_name_H-M   'P 1'
#
loop_
_entity.id
_entity.type
_entity.pdbx_description
1 polymer ?
#
loop_
_entity_poly.entity_id
_entity_poly.type
_entity_poly.pdbx_seq_one_letter_code
_entity_poly.pdbx_strand_id
1 'polypeptide(L)'
;MLKNLASIFRNKTRLLLIVFALIVGGIGAQTISLLDDSSLDSLACINLTTKVVTNPGTLKCPKGSERLDLGAQGANGASGMKITELSICGSSGTSLCKIGSRGPGGGLIFFVDYNDQSPDFNYLEAAPTDGVFASSATTGVWATTLEKCGALSNANCQLNSIYTQTGVALATINGLHSGLFGGQAATDAIVAKHSGIAKNSYAAGVADDYSTATKSDYYLPTKDELLIMQKNLNGEGLGVFAGNLYWSSSESDATIAWSQFFNGGFQTSNYKDFSGFVRPVRAF
;
A
#
# COMPACT_ATOMS: atom_id res chain seq x y z
N MET A 1 52.25 -53.55 11.36
CA MET A 1 52.83 -52.76 10.26
C MET A 1 52.83 -51.31 10.72
N LEU A 2 53.95 -50.79 11.25
CA LEU A 2 54.93 -49.94 10.53
C LEU A 2 54.27 -48.69 9.92
N LYS A 3 54.69 -47.43 10.08
CA LYS A 3 55.73 -46.74 10.87
C LYS A 3 55.41 -45.23 10.73
N ASN A 4 55.86 -44.47 11.72
CA ASN A 4 56.16 -43.03 11.78
C ASN A 4 56.53 -42.24 10.50
N LEU A 5 56.37 -40.90 10.62
CA LEU A 5 57.17 -39.78 10.06
C LEU A 5 56.93 -39.22 8.62
N ALA A 6 56.57 -37.92 8.61
CA ALA A 6 57.31 -36.77 8.04
C ALA A 6 57.47 -36.51 6.52
N SER A 7 57.75 -35.23 6.25
CA SER A 7 58.27 -34.55 5.02
C SER A 7 57.20 -33.94 4.10
N ILE A 8 57.13 -32.60 3.92
CA ILE A 8 58.07 -31.70 3.21
C ILE A 8 58.36 -32.22 1.80
N PHE A 9 57.70 -31.69 0.76
CA PHE A 9 58.23 -31.40 -0.59
C PHE A 9 57.22 -30.47 -1.29
N ARG A 10 57.53 -29.20 -1.57
CA ARG A 10 58.34 -28.66 -2.68
C ARG A 10 57.61 -28.73 -4.04
N ASN A 11 57.05 -27.59 -4.42
CA ASN A 11 57.19 -26.89 -5.70
C ASN A 11 56.95 -27.64 -7.04
N LYS A 12 56.05 -27.04 -7.83
CA LYS A 12 55.91 -26.99 -9.30
C LYS A 12 54.81 -27.82 -10.00
N THR A 13 54.04 -27.05 -10.77
CA THR A 13 53.43 -27.30 -12.09
C THR A 13 52.01 -27.88 -12.21
N ARG A 14 51.12 -26.98 -12.69
CA ARG A 14 49.92 -27.14 -13.52
C ARG A 14 48.66 -27.77 -12.89
N LEU A 15 47.66 -26.92 -12.65
CA LEU A 15 46.31 -27.21 -13.15
C LEU A 15 45.51 -25.91 -13.33
N LEU A 16 44.96 -25.76 -14.54
CA LEU A 16 44.04 -24.72 -14.98
C LEU A 16 42.75 -24.79 -14.12
N LEU A 17 42.22 -23.67 -13.64
CA LEU A 17 40.78 -23.51 -13.38
C LEU A 17 40.41 -22.03 -13.27
N ILE A 18 39.56 -21.63 -14.22
CA ILE A 18 38.83 -20.37 -14.30
C ILE A 18 37.98 -20.23 -13.02
N VAL A 19 38.09 -19.10 -12.32
CA VAL A 19 37.12 -18.72 -11.28
C VAL A 19 36.60 -17.33 -11.58
N PHE A 20 35.41 -17.30 -12.16
CA PHE A 20 34.49 -16.18 -12.12
C PHE A 20 34.10 -15.95 -10.66
N ALA A 21 34.29 -14.74 -10.15
CA ALA A 21 33.74 -14.32 -8.87
C ALA A 21 33.06 -12.95 -9.02
N LEU A 22 31.77 -13.00 -9.35
CA LEU A 22 30.79 -12.02 -8.89
C LEU A 22 30.38 -12.44 -7.48
N ILE A 23 30.29 -11.48 -6.56
CA ILE A 23 29.13 -11.18 -5.70
C ILE A 23 29.57 -10.23 -4.56
N VAL A 24 29.01 -9.02 -4.64
CA VAL A 24 28.32 -8.22 -3.60
C VAL A 24 28.82 -8.29 -2.15
N GLY A 25 29.22 -7.12 -1.65
CA GLY A 25 29.32 -6.77 -0.23
C GLY A 25 29.93 -5.38 -0.08
N GLY A 26 29.13 -4.39 0.32
CA GLY A 26 29.47 -2.97 0.25
C GLY A 26 30.58 -2.50 1.18
N ILE A 27 31.27 -1.45 0.71
CA ILE A 27 31.83 -0.37 1.52
C ILE A 27 31.49 0.92 0.77
N GLY A 28 30.95 1.89 1.49
CA GLY A 28 30.35 3.09 0.93
C GLY A 28 31.35 4.09 0.35
N ALA A 29 30.74 5.00 -0.42
CA ALA A 29 31.22 6.31 -0.85
C ALA A 29 32.51 6.38 -1.69
N GLN A 30 32.39 7.18 -2.75
CA GLN A 30 33.43 7.62 -3.70
C GLN A 30 33.79 6.52 -4.72
N THR A 31 33.28 6.54 -5.96
CA THR A 31 33.46 7.61 -6.94
C THR A 31 32.46 7.42 -8.10
N ILE A 32 31.24 7.96 -7.98
CA ILE A 32 30.45 8.33 -9.16
C ILE A 32 30.78 9.80 -9.42
N SER A 33 31.94 10.02 -10.05
CA SER A 33 32.23 11.25 -10.78
C SER A 33 33.52 11.05 -11.56
N LEU A 34 33.44 10.34 -12.69
CA LEU A 34 34.52 10.31 -13.68
C LEU A 34 34.00 10.56 -15.10
N LEU A 35 32.71 10.84 -15.27
CA LEU A 35 32.09 11.04 -16.59
C LEU A 35 31.19 12.27 -16.68
N ASP A 36 31.12 13.10 -15.65
CA ASP A 36 30.22 14.27 -15.62
C ASP A 36 30.95 15.60 -15.31
N ASP A 37 32.28 15.58 -15.25
CA ASP A 37 33.05 16.82 -15.15
C ASP A 37 33.53 17.24 -16.54
N SER A 38 32.81 18.20 -17.12
CA SER A 38 33.18 18.88 -18.38
C SER A 38 34.54 19.61 -18.33
N SER A 39 35.28 19.54 -17.22
CA SER A 39 36.64 20.08 -17.09
C SER A 39 37.78 19.07 -17.22
N LEU A 40 37.50 17.78 -17.48
CA LEU A 40 38.52 16.78 -17.81
C LEU A 40 38.19 16.10 -19.15
N ASP A 41 38.93 16.47 -20.21
CA ASP A 41 38.86 15.87 -21.56
C ASP A 41 39.33 14.41 -21.49
N SER A 42 38.45 13.51 -21.04
CA SER A 42 38.76 12.09 -20.88
C SER A 42 38.90 11.42 -22.24
N LEU A 43 40.14 11.15 -22.66
CA LEU A 43 40.43 10.52 -23.94
C LEU A 43 40.11 9.02 -23.89
N ALA A 44 38.98 8.60 -24.46
CA ALA A 44 38.71 7.19 -24.72
C ALA A 44 39.31 6.78 -26.08
N CYS A 45 40.01 5.64 -26.12
CA CYS A 45 40.65 5.11 -27.32
C CYS A 45 40.18 3.68 -27.60
N ILE A 46 39.76 3.39 -28.84
CA ILE A 46 39.40 2.05 -29.29
C ILE A 46 40.53 1.44 -30.12
N ASN A 47 41.00 0.25 -29.74
CA ASN A 47 41.94 -0.50 -30.55
C ASN A 47 41.22 -1.09 -31.77
N LEU A 48 41.66 -0.76 -32.98
CA LEU A 48 40.92 -1.10 -34.19
C LEU A 48 40.88 -2.60 -34.49
N THR A 49 41.86 -3.36 -33.98
CA THR A 49 41.98 -4.80 -34.18
C THR A 49 41.24 -5.60 -33.12
N THR A 50 41.41 -5.25 -31.84
CA THR A 50 40.84 -6.00 -30.71
C THR A 50 39.49 -5.48 -30.23
N LYS A 51 39.09 -4.28 -30.68
CA LYS A 51 37.88 -3.56 -30.26
C LYS A 51 37.78 -3.25 -28.76
N VAL A 52 38.90 -3.36 -28.05
CA VAL A 52 38.99 -2.97 -26.63
C VAL A 52 39.06 -1.46 -26.51
N VAL A 53 38.26 -0.89 -25.60
CA VAL A 53 38.27 0.54 -25.25
C VAL A 53 39.17 0.75 -24.04
N THR A 54 40.02 1.78 -24.11
CA THR A 54 40.99 2.13 -23.08
C THR A 54 40.95 3.63 -22.80
N ASN A 55 41.23 4.05 -21.56
CA ASN A 55 41.47 5.44 -21.19
C ASN A 55 42.94 5.59 -20.79
N PRO A 56 43.86 5.81 -21.75
CA PRO A 56 45.25 6.02 -21.43
C PRO A 56 45.38 7.37 -20.70
N GLY A 57 46.14 7.44 -19.60
CA GLY A 57 46.42 8.69 -18.88
C GLY A 57 47.30 9.68 -19.65
N THR A 58 47.23 9.67 -20.99
CA THR A 58 48.03 10.44 -21.92
C THR A 58 47.11 11.15 -22.91
N LEU A 59 47.50 12.34 -23.39
CA LEU A 59 46.72 13.16 -24.31
C LEU A 59 46.61 12.61 -25.75
N LYS A 60 47.13 11.41 -26.05
CA LYS A 60 47.09 10.78 -27.38
C LYS A 60 46.82 9.28 -27.28
N CYS A 61 46.12 8.73 -28.27
CA CYS A 61 45.85 7.30 -28.33
C CYS A 61 47.11 6.49 -28.71
N PRO A 62 47.30 5.29 -28.11
CA PRO A 62 48.36 4.37 -28.51
C PRO A 62 48.28 3.97 -29.98
N LYS A 63 49.44 3.69 -30.59
CA LYS A 63 49.54 3.30 -31.99
C LYS A 63 48.64 2.08 -32.29
N GLY A 64 47.78 2.20 -33.30
CA GLY A 64 46.77 1.18 -33.64
C GLY A 64 45.41 1.35 -32.95
N SER A 65 45.23 2.45 -32.21
CA SER A 65 43.95 2.83 -31.60
C SER A 65 43.53 4.22 -32.08
N GLU A 66 42.22 4.44 -32.22
CA GLU A 66 41.63 5.72 -32.59
C GLU A 66 40.85 6.31 -31.42
N ARG A 67 40.72 7.63 -31.40
CA ARG A 67 39.89 8.34 -30.42
C ARG A 67 38.44 7.92 -30.63
N LEU A 68 37.79 7.51 -29.55
CA LEU A 68 36.39 7.17 -29.53
C LEU A 68 35.60 8.42 -29.10
N ASP A 69 35.04 9.12 -30.08
CA ASP A 69 34.14 10.23 -29.82
C ASP A 69 32.76 9.68 -29.43
N LEU A 70 32.44 9.77 -28.14
CA LEU A 70 31.10 9.48 -27.66
C LEU A 70 30.17 10.63 -28.10
N GLY A 71 29.10 10.29 -28.81
CA GLY A 71 28.08 11.26 -29.20
C GLY A 71 27.43 11.91 -27.97
N ALA A 72 26.67 12.98 -28.20
CA ALA A 72 25.87 13.61 -27.15
C ALA A 72 25.07 12.55 -26.39
N GLN A 73 25.02 12.68 -25.06
CA GLN A 73 24.20 11.83 -24.22
C GLN A 73 22.78 11.76 -24.80
N GLY A 74 22.27 10.54 -25.03
CA GLY A 74 20.88 10.36 -25.42
C GLY A 74 19.97 10.99 -24.36
N ALA A 75 18.77 11.44 -24.75
CA ALA A 75 17.81 11.99 -23.80
C ALA A 75 17.70 11.06 -22.58
N ASN A 76 17.75 11.64 -21.37
CA ASN A 76 17.53 10.89 -20.15
C ASN A 76 16.32 9.97 -20.34
N GLY A 77 16.47 8.69 -20.03
CA GLY A 77 15.32 7.79 -19.98
C GLY A 77 14.23 8.41 -19.14
N ALA A 78 12.96 8.14 -19.46
CA ALA A 78 11.83 8.59 -18.66
C ALA A 78 12.16 8.39 -17.17
N SER A 79 12.02 9.46 -16.38
CA SER A 79 12.24 9.43 -14.94
C SER A 79 11.60 8.15 -14.41
N GLY A 80 12.41 7.27 -13.83
CA GLY A 80 11.87 6.12 -13.11
C GLY A 80 10.77 6.61 -12.18
N MET A 81 9.68 5.83 -12.08
CA MET A 81 8.55 6.08 -11.18
C MET A 81 9.08 6.71 -9.89
N LYS A 82 8.63 7.95 -9.60
CA LYS A 82 8.91 8.56 -8.29
C LYS A 82 8.45 7.51 -7.29
N ILE A 83 9.40 6.90 -6.57
CA ILE A 83 9.08 6.21 -5.33
C ILE A 83 8.53 7.35 -4.48
N THR A 84 7.21 7.45 -4.46
CA THR A 84 6.41 8.42 -3.72
C THR A 84 6.99 8.52 -2.32
N GLU A 85 7.06 9.74 -1.79
CA GLU A 85 7.64 10.03 -0.46
C GLU A 85 7.13 9.02 0.57
N LEU A 86 7.95 8.01 0.87
CA LEU A 86 7.56 6.93 1.76
C LEU A 86 7.40 7.56 3.14
N SER A 87 6.16 7.65 3.61
CA SER A 87 5.84 8.27 4.89
C SER A 87 6.58 7.56 6.03
N ILE A 88 6.84 8.29 7.11
CA ILE A 88 7.46 7.72 8.31
C ILE A 88 6.39 7.34 9.33
N CYS A 89 6.40 6.08 9.71
CA CYS A 89 5.47 5.40 10.59
C CYS A 89 6.21 4.64 11.71
N GLY A 90 5.42 3.93 12.52
CA GLY A 90 5.88 3.15 13.65
C GLY A 90 5.81 3.94 14.95
N SER A 91 5.84 3.24 16.09
CA SER A 91 5.72 3.87 17.42
C SER A 91 6.80 4.91 17.72
N SER A 92 7.96 4.83 17.05
CA SER A 92 9.06 5.80 17.15
C SER A 92 9.02 6.88 16.07
N GLY A 93 8.20 6.73 15.03
CA GLY A 93 8.19 7.64 13.88
C GLY A 93 9.53 7.66 13.14
N THR A 94 10.21 6.51 13.02
CA THR A 94 11.53 6.40 12.36
C THR A 94 11.60 5.35 11.26
N SER A 95 10.51 4.61 11.02
CA SER A 95 10.48 3.52 10.02
C SER A 95 9.53 3.85 8.88
N LEU A 96 9.85 3.41 7.68
CA LEU A 96 8.95 3.59 6.54
C LEU A 96 7.61 2.89 6.78
N CYS A 97 6.52 3.53 6.40
CA CYS A 97 5.18 2.97 6.44
C CYS A 97 5.12 1.68 5.62
N LYS A 98 4.66 0.61 6.27
CA LYS A 98 4.45 -0.72 5.68
C LYS A 98 3.27 -1.38 6.37
N ILE A 99 2.72 -2.39 5.72
CA ILE A 99 1.65 -3.22 6.29
C ILE A 99 2.04 -3.71 7.69
N GLY A 100 1.11 -3.62 8.63
CA GLY A 100 1.28 -4.01 10.04
C GLY A 100 2.04 -3.00 10.91
N SER A 101 2.55 -1.89 10.35
CA SER A 101 3.15 -0.82 11.16
C SER A 101 2.10 0.16 11.67
N ARG A 102 2.40 0.85 12.77
CA ARG A 102 1.50 1.88 13.30
C ARG A 102 1.53 3.13 12.43
N GLY A 103 0.37 3.56 11.95
CA GLY A 103 0.19 4.79 11.20
C GLY A 103 0.01 6.02 12.09
N PRO A 104 -0.19 7.21 11.47
CA PRO A 104 -0.38 8.49 12.17
C PRO A 104 -1.64 8.55 13.05
N GLY A 105 -2.64 7.72 12.78
CA GLY A 105 -3.83 7.56 13.62
C GLY A 105 -3.62 6.62 14.81
N GLY A 106 -2.43 6.02 14.95
CA GLY A 106 -2.12 5.02 15.99
C GLY A 106 -2.64 3.62 15.69
N GLY A 107 -3.31 3.46 14.56
CA GLY A 107 -3.85 2.23 14.02
C GLY A 107 -2.83 1.45 13.20
N LEU A 108 -3.22 0.30 12.64
CA LEU A 108 -2.32 -0.52 11.80
C LEU A 108 -2.58 -0.27 10.32
N ILE A 109 -1.50 -0.09 9.57
CA ILE A 109 -1.56 0.04 8.11
C ILE A 109 -1.90 -1.32 7.50
N PHE A 110 -2.92 -1.38 6.67
CA PHE A 110 -3.33 -2.63 6.01
C PHE A 110 -3.16 -2.61 4.49
N PHE A 111 -2.94 -1.44 3.90
CA PHE A 111 -2.71 -1.27 2.47
C PHE A 111 -1.64 -0.21 2.19
N VAL A 112 -0.85 -0.45 1.13
CA VAL A 112 0.13 0.47 0.58
C VAL A 112 -0.07 0.52 -0.93
N ASP A 113 -0.23 1.72 -1.48
CA ASP A 113 -0.38 1.95 -2.91
C ASP A 113 0.99 2.03 -3.60
N TYR A 114 1.55 0.86 -3.95
CA TYR A 114 2.82 0.82 -4.68
C TYR A 114 2.71 1.22 -6.15
N ASN A 115 1.49 1.35 -6.67
CA ASN A 115 1.25 1.56 -8.09
C ASN A 115 0.67 2.95 -8.40
N ASP A 116 0.60 3.85 -7.41
CA ASP A 116 0.09 5.21 -7.54
C ASP A 116 -1.32 5.24 -8.17
N GLN A 117 -2.17 4.31 -7.71
CA GLN A 117 -3.56 4.18 -8.17
C GLN A 117 -4.46 5.28 -7.60
N SER A 118 -4.12 5.78 -6.40
CA SER A 118 -4.75 6.92 -5.76
C SER A 118 -3.88 8.17 -5.90
N PRO A 119 -4.41 9.30 -6.41
CA PRO A 119 -3.63 10.53 -6.55
C PRO A 119 -3.38 11.26 -5.22
N ASP A 120 -4.17 10.96 -4.18
CA ASP A 120 -4.25 11.79 -2.97
C ASP A 120 -3.60 11.16 -1.73
N PHE A 121 -3.32 9.86 -1.76
CA PHE A 121 -2.79 9.13 -0.60
C PHE A 121 -2.10 7.84 -1.01
N ASN A 122 -1.24 7.30 -0.14
CA ASN A 122 -0.49 6.07 -0.41
C ASN A 122 -0.82 4.94 0.59
N TYR A 123 -1.52 5.23 1.67
CA TYR A 123 -1.72 4.27 2.76
C TYR A 123 -3.17 4.23 3.23
N LEU A 124 -3.61 3.03 3.61
CA LEU A 124 -4.83 2.86 4.40
C LEU A 124 -4.50 2.29 5.78
N GLU A 125 -5.09 2.89 6.80
CA GLU A 125 -4.88 2.59 8.21
C GLU A 125 -6.20 2.19 8.87
N ALA A 126 -6.19 1.03 9.54
CA ALA A 126 -7.29 0.57 10.37
C ALA A 126 -7.23 1.25 11.72
N ALA A 127 -8.36 1.76 12.22
CA ALA A 127 -8.45 2.35 13.54
C ALA A 127 -7.91 1.40 14.64
N PRO A 128 -7.29 1.96 15.70
CA PRO A 128 -6.70 1.13 16.77
C PRO A 128 -7.76 0.31 17.53
N THR A 129 -9.01 0.78 17.58
CA THR A 129 -10.13 0.08 18.22
C THR A 129 -11.36 0.06 17.31
N ASP A 130 -12.30 -0.82 17.64
CA ASP A 130 -13.65 -0.76 17.06
C ASP A 130 -14.37 0.52 17.52
N GLY A 131 -15.28 0.99 16.66
CA GLY A 131 -16.22 2.05 17.00
C GLY A 131 -17.30 1.54 17.95
N VAL A 132 -17.92 2.47 18.67
CA VAL A 132 -18.90 2.17 19.72
C VAL A 132 -20.23 2.84 19.38
N PHE A 133 -21.30 2.06 19.45
CA PHE A 133 -22.66 2.52 19.22
C PHE A 133 -23.26 3.15 20.50
N ALA A 134 -24.47 3.68 20.39
CA ALA A 134 -25.22 4.18 21.53
C ALA A 134 -25.26 3.17 22.71
N SER A 135 -25.29 3.69 23.94
CA SER A 135 -25.27 2.88 25.17
C SER A 135 -24.04 1.97 25.30
N SER A 136 -22.92 2.36 24.70
CA SER A 136 -21.66 1.60 24.73
C SER A 136 -21.74 0.22 24.07
N ALA A 137 -22.67 0.03 23.13
CA ALA A 137 -22.78 -1.23 22.40
C ALA A 137 -21.61 -1.41 21.41
N THR A 138 -21.07 -2.62 21.34
CA THR A 138 -19.94 -2.96 20.44
C THR A 138 -20.39 -3.27 19.02
N THR A 139 -21.69 -3.50 18.82
CA THR A 139 -22.30 -3.82 17.54
C THR A 139 -23.56 -3.01 17.33
N GLY A 140 -23.93 -2.84 16.07
CA GLY A 140 -25.16 -2.15 15.69
C GLY A 140 -25.51 -2.33 14.23
N VAL A 141 -26.57 -1.63 13.83
CA VAL A 141 -27.18 -1.75 12.51
C VAL A 141 -26.37 -1.04 11.44
N TRP A 142 -26.48 -1.52 10.19
CA TRP A 142 -25.85 -0.87 9.04
C TRP A 142 -26.53 0.46 8.71
N ALA A 143 -27.87 0.47 8.73
CA ALA A 143 -28.70 1.65 8.53
C ALA A 143 -29.88 1.66 9.51
N THR A 144 -30.49 2.83 9.68
CA THR A 144 -31.67 3.01 10.53
C THR A 144 -32.97 2.92 9.75
N THR A 145 -34.10 2.98 10.46
CA THR A 145 -35.44 3.01 9.85
C THR A 145 -35.85 4.38 9.29
N LEU A 146 -34.96 5.39 9.33
CA LEU A 146 -35.25 6.73 8.86
C LEU A 146 -35.76 6.73 7.42
N GLU A 147 -36.85 7.45 7.15
CA GLU A 147 -37.50 7.49 5.84
C GLU A 147 -36.84 8.53 4.91
N LYS A 148 -35.59 8.29 4.51
CA LYS A 148 -34.81 9.16 3.61
C LYS A 148 -34.19 8.44 2.42
N CYS A 149 -34.44 7.15 2.29
CA CYS A 149 -33.86 6.29 1.27
C CYS A 149 -34.86 5.95 0.17
N GLY A 150 -34.38 5.23 -0.85
CA GLY A 150 -35.14 4.96 -2.07
C GLY A 150 -35.29 6.19 -2.98
N ALA A 151 -35.89 5.97 -4.15
CA ALA A 151 -35.93 6.95 -5.25
C ALA A 151 -36.65 8.27 -4.90
N LEU A 152 -37.62 8.23 -3.99
CA LEU A 152 -38.40 9.39 -3.55
C LEU A 152 -37.90 9.98 -2.22
N SER A 153 -36.83 9.43 -1.64
CA SER A 153 -36.26 9.84 -0.35
C SER A 153 -37.29 9.94 0.79
N ASN A 154 -38.26 9.02 0.79
CA ASN A 154 -39.35 8.93 1.78
C ASN A 154 -39.53 7.48 2.28
N ALA A 155 -38.52 6.63 2.06
CA ALA A 155 -38.61 5.22 2.38
C ALA A 155 -37.56 4.82 3.42
N ASN A 156 -37.92 3.84 4.24
CA ASN A 156 -37.09 3.28 5.30
C ASN A 156 -35.72 2.82 4.75
N CYS A 157 -34.63 3.35 5.32
CA CYS A 157 -33.24 3.07 4.91
C CYS A 157 -32.74 1.64 5.17
N GLN A 158 -33.40 0.85 6.01
CA GLN A 158 -33.13 -0.59 6.15
C GLN A 158 -33.74 -1.42 5.02
N LEU A 159 -34.79 -0.91 4.38
CA LEU A 159 -35.55 -1.66 3.37
C LEU A 159 -35.35 -1.11 1.94
N ASN A 160 -34.65 0.00 1.80
CA ASN A 160 -34.45 0.70 0.53
C ASN A 160 -32.99 1.06 0.34
N SER A 161 -32.60 1.16 -0.93
CA SER A 161 -31.23 1.50 -1.29
C SER A 161 -30.89 2.93 -0.84
N ILE A 162 -29.71 3.07 -0.23
CA ILE A 162 -29.13 4.35 0.17
C ILE A 162 -28.59 5.10 -1.05
N TYR A 163 -27.96 4.36 -1.96
CA TYR A 163 -27.18 4.94 -3.05
C TYR A 163 -28.02 5.27 -4.29
N THR A 164 -29.21 4.69 -4.47
CA THR A 164 -30.04 4.99 -5.65
C THR A 164 -30.75 6.33 -5.58
N GLN A 165 -30.23 7.32 -6.32
CA GLN A 165 -31.02 8.41 -6.91
C GLN A 165 -30.52 8.68 -8.35
N THR A 166 -31.31 8.21 -9.34
CA THR A 166 -31.12 8.25 -10.82
C THR A 166 -30.13 7.25 -11.45
N GLY A 167 -30.46 6.78 -12.67
CA GLY A 167 -29.80 5.66 -13.38
C GLY A 167 -28.34 5.88 -13.79
N VAL A 168 -27.83 7.11 -13.69
CA VAL A 168 -26.40 7.44 -13.90
C VAL A 168 -25.56 7.14 -12.65
N ALA A 169 -26.21 7.09 -11.48
CA ALA A 169 -25.56 6.80 -10.21
C ALA A 169 -25.15 5.32 -10.12
N LEU A 170 -25.93 4.36 -10.63
CA LEU A 170 -25.77 2.93 -10.35
C LEU A 170 -24.45 2.31 -10.87
N ALA A 171 -23.92 2.77 -12.00
CA ALA A 171 -22.62 2.32 -12.54
C ALA A 171 -21.42 2.99 -11.82
N THR A 172 -21.60 4.23 -11.36
CA THR A 172 -20.62 4.98 -10.55
C THR A 172 -20.55 4.42 -9.12
N ILE A 173 -21.70 4.02 -8.58
CA ILE A 173 -21.94 3.44 -7.25
C ILE A 173 -21.15 2.14 -7.04
N ASN A 174 -21.18 1.21 -8.01
CA ASN A 174 -20.42 -0.04 -7.87
C ASN A 174 -18.90 0.18 -7.79
N GLY A 175 -18.34 1.17 -8.50
CA GLY A 175 -16.93 1.55 -8.36
C GLY A 175 -16.65 2.31 -7.07
N LEU A 176 -17.57 3.19 -6.67
CA LEU A 176 -17.37 4.15 -5.58
C LEU A 176 -17.61 3.60 -4.18
N HIS A 177 -18.51 2.63 -3.97
CA HIS A 177 -18.76 2.11 -2.61
C HIS A 177 -18.34 0.67 -2.41
N SER A 178 -17.89 -0.03 -3.45
CA SER A 178 -17.43 -1.42 -3.32
C SER A 178 -15.94 -1.59 -3.51
N GLY A 179 -15.33 -0.72 -4.34
CA GLY A 179 -13.91 -0.78 -4.68
C GLY A 179 -12.99 -0.22 -3.61
N LEU A 180 -11.70 -0.40 -3.84
CA LEU A 180 -10.65 0.23 -3.07
C LEU A 180 -10.76 1.77 -3.19
N PHE A 181 -10.46 2.51 -2.12
CA PHE A 181 -10.47 3.99 -2.07
C PHE A 181 -11.85 4.65 -2.09
N GLY A 182 -12.92 3.85 -2.12
CA GLY A 182 -14.29 4.32 -2.16
C GLY A 182 -14.92 4.65 -0.80
N GLY A 183 -14.28 4.22 0.29
CA GLY A 183 -14.96 4.12 1.59
C GLY A 183 -15.37 5.47 2.18
N GLN A 184 -14.56 6.52 1.96
CA GLN A 184 -14.90 7.87 2.41
C GLN A 184 -16.18 8.37 1.73
N ALA A 185 -16.21 8.37 0.39
CA ALA A 185 -17.36 8.84 -0.37
C ALA A 185 -18.64 8.03 -0.08
N ALA A 186 -18.49 6.71 0.11
CA ALA A 186 -19.58 5.83 0.52
C ALA A 186 -20.13 6.19 1.91
N THR A 187 -19.23 6.43 2.87
CA THR A 187 -19.58 6.83 4.23
C THR A 187 -20.29 8.17 4.24
N ASP A 188 -19.78 9.17 3.52
CA ASP A 188 -20.40 10.49 3.40
C ASP A 188 -21.82 10.40 2.85
N ALA A 189 -22.05 9.57 1.83
CA ALA A 189 -23.37 9.34 1.26
C ALA A 189 -24.34 8.68 2.24
N ILE A 190 -23.89 7.67 3.00
CA ILE A 190 -24.72 7.04 4.04
C ILE A 190 -25.06 8.06 5.14
N VAL A 191 -24.08 8.84 5.60
CA VAL A 191 -24.26 9.85 6.65
C VAL A 191 -25.20 10.96 6.20
N ALA A 192 -25.09 11.43 4.95
CA ALA A 192 -26.00 12.43 4.38
C ALA A 192 -27.46 11.94 4.37
N LYS A 193 -27.68 10.66 4.03
CA LYS A 193 -29.01 10.03 4.08
C LYS A 193 -29.56 9.91 5.50
N HIS A 194 -28.68 9.80 6.50
CA HIS A 194 -29.03 9.74 7.91
C HIS A 194 -29.02 11.11 8.61
N SER A 195 -29.10 12.21 7.85
CA SER A 195 -29.20 13.55 8.44
C SER A 195 -30.38 13.65 9.43
N GLY A 196 -30.13 14.15 10.63
CA GLY A 196 -31.14 14.34 11.68
C GLY A 196 -31.27 13.20 12.69
N ILE A 197 -30.43 12.17 12.62
CA ILE A 197 -30.29 11.17 13.68
C ILE A 197 -28.85 11.14 14.22
N ALA A 198 -28.65 10.56 15.40
CA ALA A 198 -27.33 10.48 16.02
C ALA A 198 -26.41 9.51 15.25
N LYS A 199 -25.17 9.92 14.99
CA LYS A 199 -24.17 9.14 14.24
C LYS A 199 -23.90 7.76 14.86
N ASN A 200 -23.91 7.66 16.18
CA ASN A 200 -23.72 6.40 16.91
C ASN A 200 -24.89 5.39 16.81
N SER A 201 -25.88 5.65 15.96
CA SER A 201 -27.04 4.77 15.76
C SER A 201 -26.91 3.84 14.54
N TYR A 202 -25.88 4.01 13.71
CA TYR A 202 -25.67 3.23 12.49
C TYR A 202 -24.18 3.17 12.12
N ALA A 203 -23.81 2.14 11.36
CA ALA A 203 -22.40 1.76 11.15
C ALA A 203 -21.53 2.88 10.55
N ALA A 204 -22.01 3.54 9.49
CA ALA A 204 -21.25 4.60 8.84
C ALA A 204 -21.10 5.84 9.74
N GLY A 205 -22.13 6.18 10.51
CA GLY A 205 -22.06 7.27 11.47
C GLY A 205 -21.07 6.98 12.59
N VAL A 206 -21.03 5.76 13.10
CA VAL A 206 -20.01 5.34 14.10
C VAL A 206 -18.59 5.51 13.56
N ALA A 207 -18.35 5.16 12.29
CA ALA A 207 -17.03 5.33 11.69
C ALA A 207 -16.66 6.79 11.44
N ASP A 208 -17.62 7.58 10.96
CA ASP A 208 -17.48 9.02 10.67
C ASP A 208 -17.36 9.89 11.94
N ASP A 209 -17.87 9.43 13.08
CA ASP A 209 -17.69 10.08 14.39
C ASP A 209 -16.43 9.59 15.13
N TYR A 210 -15.76 8.56 14.61
CA TYR A 210 -14.59 7.99 15.25
C TYR A 210 -13.42 8.97 15.19
N SER A 211 -12.76 9.16 16.33
CA SER A 211 -11.57 9.97 16.45
C SER A 211 -10.58 9.37 17.42
N THR A 212 -9.32 9.70 17.19
CA THR A 212 -8.22 9.50 18.14
C THR A 212 -7.73 10.86 18.61
N ALA A 213 -6.73 10.88 19.48
CA ALA A 213 -6.12 12.14 19.92
C ALA A 213 -5.50 12.95 18.77
N THR A 214 -5.20 12.33 17.62
CA THR A 214 -4.47 12.95 16.50
C THR A 214 -5.25 13.03 15.20
N LYS A 215 -6.33 12.26 15.04
CA LYS A 215 -7.04 12.07 13.77
C LYS A 215 -8.55 11.95 13.97
N SER A 216 -9.31 12.43 12.99
CA SER A 216 -10.78 12.43 12.98
C SER A 216 -11.35 12.24 11.57
N ASP A 217 -10.51 11.80 10.63
CA ASP A 217 -10.77 11.59 9.21
C ASP A 217 -11.03 10.11 8.92
N TYR A 218 -11.78 9.46 9.80
CA TYR A 218 -12.11 8.04 9.69
C TYR A 218 -13.43 7.83 8.95
N TYR A 219 -13.53 6.70 8.26
CA TYR A 219 -14.69 6.30 7.49
C TYR A 219 -14.93 4.79 7.59
N LEU A 220 -16.12 4.34 7.17
CA LEU A 220 -16.46 2.93 7.12
C LEU A 220 -15.87 2.31 5.84
N PRO A 221 -14.99 1.30 5.92
CA PRO A 221 -14.31 0.75 4.76
C PRO A 221 -15.30 0.14 3.77
N THR A 222 -14.99 0.21 2.47
CA THR A 222 -15.70 -0.61 1.47
C THR A 222 -15.46 -2.10 1.71
N LYS A 223 -16.24 -2.96 1.04
CA LYS A 223 -16.03 -4.40 1.11
C LYS A 223 -14.63 -4.80 0.64
N ASP A 224 -14.06 -4.12 -0.35
CA ASP A 224 -12.72 -4.46 -0.86
C ASP A 224 -11.63 -3.96 0.11
N GLU A 225 -11.78 -2.78 0.70
CA GLU A 225 -10.90 -2.30 1.78
C GLU A 225 -10.95 -3.22 3.00
N LEU A 226 -12.15 -3.62 3.41
CA LEU A 226 -12.38 -4.50 4.55
C LEU A 226 -11.82 -5.90 4.33
N LEU A 227 -11.91 -6.43 3.09
CA LEU A 227 -11.30 -7.69 2.69
C LEU A 227 -9.77 -7.62 2.81
N ILE A 228 -9.15 -6.55 2.31
CA ILE A 228 -7.69 -6.36 2.40
C ILE A 228 -7.27 -6.22 3.86
N MET A 229 -8.03 -5.48 4.68
CA MET A 229 -7.79 -5.37 6.12
C MET A 229 -7.83 -6.73 6.81
N GLN A 230 -8.87 -7.54 6.52
CA GLN A 230 -8.98 -8.87 7.08
C GLN A 230 -7.77 -9.73 6.67
N LYS A 231 -7.41 -9.74 5.39
CA LYS A 231 -6.32 -10.57 4.87
C LYS A 231 -4.97 -10.18 5.46
N ASN A 232 -4.63 -8.90 5.40
CA ASN A 232 -3.28 -8.42 5.69
C ASN A 232 -3.04 -8.15 7.17
N LEU A 233 -4.09 -8.00 7.98
CA LEU A 233 -3.96 -7.84 9.43
C LEU A 233 -4.46 -9.08 10.18
N ASN A 234 -5.77 -9.29 10.22
CA ASN A 234 -6.36 -10.36 11.03
C ASN A 234 -5.89 -11.76 10.59
N GLY A 235 -5.83 -12.02 9.28
CA GLY A 235 -5.35 -13.28 8.71
C GLY A 235 -3.88 -13.58 9.01
N GLU A 236 -3.08 -12.54 9.21
CA GLU A 236 -1.67 -12.62 9.61
C GLU A 236 -1.49 -12.58 11.15
N GLY A 237 -2.58 -12.62 11.92
CA GLY A 237 -2.54 -12.54 13.38
C GLY A 237 -2.11 -11.16 13.93
N LEU A 238 -2.24 -10.11 13.12
CA LEU A 238 -1.95 -8.73 13.50
C LEU A 238 -3.23 -7.99 13.89
N GLY A 239 -3.09 -7.02 14.80
CA GLY A 239 -4.22 -6.23 15.30
C GLY A 239 -5.06 -6.97 16.33
N VAL A 240 -6.08 -6.28 16.84
CA VAL A 240 -7.04 -6.85 17.80
C VAL A 240 -8.42 -6.64 17.20
N PHE A 241 -8.98 -7.69 16.62
CA PHE A 241 -10.30 -7.70 16.01
C PHE A 241 -11.19 -8.74 16.71
N ALA A 242 -12.48 -8.47 16.78
CA ALA A 242 -13.46 -9.47 17.19
C ALA A 242 -13.54 -10.58 16.13
N GLY A 243 -13.65 -11.84 16.56
CA GLY A 243 -13.83 -12.98 15.65
C GLY A 243 -15.27 -13.07 15.11
N ASN A 244 -15.79 -12.02 14.48
CA ASN A 244 -17.17 -11.95 14.02
C ASN A 244 -17.34 -11.05 12.79
N LEU A 245 -18.58 -10.72 12.47
CA LEU A 245 -18.99 -9.86 11.36
C LEU A 245 -18.60 -8.39 11.58
N TYR A 246 -17.95 -7.82 10.57
CA TYR A 246 -17.72 -6.38 10.44
C TYR A 246 -18.49 -5.82 9.26
N TRP A 247 -19.15 -4.68 9.46
CA TRP A 247 -19.83 -3.95 8.40
C TRP A 247 -18.85 -3.27 7.45
N SER A 248 -19.17 -3.31 6.17
CA SER A 248 -18.58 -2.42 5.16
C SER A 248 -19.56 -1.31 4.78
N SER A 249 -19.11 -0.25 4.14
CA SER A 249 -19.98 0.77 3.53
C SER A 249 -20.64 0.28 2.23
N SER A 250 -20.33 -0.92 1.75
CA SER A 250 -20.87 -1.42 0.49
C SER A 250 -22.28 -1.98 0.65
N GLU A 251 -23.23 -1.41 -0.07
CA GLU A 251 -24.58 -1.98 -0.21
C GLU A 251 -24.55 -3.16 -1.19
N SER A 252 -25.30 -4.22 -0.91
CA SER A 252 -25.46 -5.34 -1.83
C SER A 252 -26.76 -5.21 -2.62
N ASP A 253 -27.84 -4.84 -1.95
CA ASP A 253 -29.11 -4.44 -2.57
C ASP A 253 -29.92 -3.51 -1.64
N ALA A 254 -31.20 -3.29 -1.96
CA ALA A 254 -32.08 -2.43 -1.19
C ALA A 254 -32.17 -2.78 0.31
N THR A 255 -32.07 -4.05 0.68
CA THR A 255 -32.32 -4.56 2.05
C THR A 255 -31.09 -5.14 2.74
N ILE A 256 -30.04 -5.46 1.99
CA ILE A 256 -28.82 -6.09 2.52
C ILE A 256 -27.54 -5.31 2.17
N ALA A 257 -26.54 -5.40 3.05
CA ALA A 257 -25.23 -4.79 2.90
C ALA A 257 -24.11 -5.82 3.07
N TRP A 258 -22.94 -5.54 2.50
CA TRP A 258 -21.78 -6.41 2.57
C TRP A 258 -21.09 -6.32 3.92
N SER A 259 -20.57 -7.46 4.33
CA SER A 259 -19.87 -7.65 5.59
C SER A 259 -18.76 -8.66 5.45
N GLN A 260 -17.76 -8.57 6.33
CA GLN A 260 -16.62 -9.46 6.37
C GLN A 260 -16.59 -10.17 7.72
N PHE A 261 -16.57 -11.50 7.70
CA PHE A 261 -16.31 -12.27 8.91
C PHE A 261 -14.80 -12.33 9.16
N PHE A 262 -14.38 -11.85 10.33
CA PHE A 262 -12.98 -11.88 10.76
C PHE A 262 -12.62 -13.26 11.36
N ASN A 263 -13.63 -14.04 11.74
CA ASN A 263 -13.49 -15.48 11.92
C ASN A 263 -13.68 -16.19 10.56
N GLY A 264 -12.60 -16.73 10.00
CA GLY A 264 -12.64 -17.50 8.75
C GLY A 264 -12.41 -16.69 7.46
N GLY A 265 -12.54 -15.36 7.49
CA GLY A 265 -12.08 -14.50 6.39
C GLY A 265 -12.96 -14.47 5.14
N PHE A 266 -14.22 -14.91 5.22
CA PHE A 266 -15.16 -14.85 4.11
C PHE A 266 -16.08 -13.61 4.15
N GLN A 267 -16.54 -13.18 2.98
CA GLN A 267 -17.54 -12.13 2.83
C GLN A 267 -18.93 -12.71 2.66
N THR A 268 -19.92 -11.99 3.17
CA THR A 268 -21.33 -12.28 2.92
C THR A 268 -22.13 -10.98 3.03
N SER A 269 -23.35 -10.98 2.50
CA SER A 269 -24.31 -9.92 2.73
C SER A 269 -25.27 -10.28 3.87
N ASN A 270 -25.69 -9.28 4.62
CA ASN A 270 -26.64 -9.41 5.74
C ASN A 270 -27.66 -8.27 5.69
N TYR A 271 -28.82 -8.50 6.31
CA TYR A 271 -29.85 -7.47 6.43
C TYR A 271 -29.31 -6.24 7.15
N LYS A 272 -29.73 -5.06 6.69
CA LYS A 272 -29.24 -3.79 7.20
C LYS A 272 -29.60 -3.52 8.66
N ASP A 273 -30.55 -4.26 9.22
CA ASP A 273 -30.98 -4.24 10.62
C ASP A 273 -30.22 -5.25 11.50
N PHE A 274 -29.33 -6.06 10.93
CA PHE A 274 -28.50 -6.99 11.68
C PHE A 274 -27.44 -6.25 12.50
N SER A 275 -27.00 -6.82 13.62
CA SER A 275 -25.97 -6.22 14.48
C SER A 275 -24.58 -6.68 14.09
N GLY A 276 -23.71 -5.73 13.73
CA GLY A 276 -22.33 -5.98 13.31
C GLY A 276 -21.34 -5.00 13.92
N PHE A 277 -20.07 -5.40 13.96
CA PHE A 277 -18.97 -4.55 14.43
C PHE A 277 -18.59 -3.50 13.37
N VAL A 278 -17.97 -2.42 13.83
CA VAL A 278 -17.42 -1.35 12.98
C VAL A 278 -15.95 -1.17 13.32
N ARG A 279 -15.09 -1.39 12.32
CA ARG A 279 -13.68 -1.00 12.37
C ARG A 279 -13.48 0.17 11.41
N PRO A 280 -13.42 1.42 11.91
CA PRO A 280 -13.17 2.58 11.06
C PRO A 280 -11.79 2.48 10.41
N VAL A 281 -11.64 3.09 9.24
CA VAL A 281 -10.36 3.18 8.52
C VAL A 281 -10.12 4.63 8.08
N ARG A 282 -8.88 4.98 7.75
CA ARG A 282 -8.53 6.28 7.17
C ARG A 282 -7.47 6.13 6.08
N ALA A 283 -7.42 7.11 5.19
CA ALA A 283 -6.42 7.23 4.12
C ALA A 283 -5.40 8.34 4.46
N PHE A 284 -4.14 8.18 4.08
CA PHE A 284 -3.09 9.20 4.26
C PHE A 284 -1.85 9.00 3.38
#